data_AF-A0A4R7KTN3-F1
#
_entry.id   AF-A0A4R7KTN3-F1
#
_cell.length_a   1.000
_cell.length_b   1.000
_cell.length_c   1.000
_cell.angle_alpha   90.00
_cell.angle_beta   90.00
_cell.angle_gamma   90.00
#
_symmetry.space_group_name_H-M   'P 1'
#
loop_
_entity.id
_entity.type
_entity.pdbx_description
1 polymer ?
#
loop_
_entity_poly.entity_id
_entity_poly.type
_entity_poly.pdbx_seq_one_letter_code
_entity_poly.pdbx_strand_id
1 'polypeptide(L)' 'MAVSAMGLTSALVIKVKTGTDALGNDTFRSISIKKVKSQAADQDVFDVAQAIAGVLSPAVESIMRQDTEELINA' A
#
# COMPACT_ATOMS: atom_id res chain seq x y z
N MET A 1 -31.75 -7.26 -7.77
CA MET A 1 -31.07 -6.15 -7.07
C MET A 1 -29.63 -6.18 -7.49
N ALA A 2 -29.11 -5.11 -8.09
CA ALA A 2 -27.70 -5.03 -8.44
C ALA A 2 -26.96 -4.44 -7.22
N VAL A 3 -25.85 -5.07 -6.81
CA VAL A 3 -24.98 -4.51 -5.77
C VAL A 3 -23.83 -3.79 -6.49
N SER A 4 -23.54 -2.55 -6.10
CA SER A 4 -22.39 -1.79 -6.60
C SER A 4 -21.46 -1.41 -5.46
N ALA A 5 -20.16 -1.29 -5.75
CA ALA A 5 -19.14 -0.90 -4.79
C ALA A 5 -18.79 0.58 -4.96
N MET A 6 -18.82 1.33 -3.87
CA MET A 6 -18.45 2.74 -3.81
C MET A 6 -17.16 2.88 -3.00
N GLY A 7 -16.07 3.27 -3.66
CA GLY A 7 -14.76 3.43 -3.01
C GLY A 7 -14.70 4.63 -2.07
N LEU A 8 -14.50 4.40 -0.77
CA LEU A 8 -14.44 5.44 0.26
C LEU A 8 -13.03 6.02 0.41
N THR A 9 -12.05 5.14 0.65
CA THR A 9 -10.67 5.52 0.93
C THR A 9 -9.71 4.40 0.57
N SER A 10 -8.47 4.77 0.30
CA SER A 10 -7.38 3.83 0.09
C SER A 10 -6.19 4.17 0.97
N ALA A 11 -5.42 3.16 1.34
CA ALA A 11 -4.14 3.29 2.02
C ALA A 11 -3.08 2.49 1.27
N LEU A 12 -1.90 3.07 1.16
CA LEU A 12 -0.71 2.41 0.62
C LEU A 12 0.15 1.93 1.79
N VAL A 13 0.64 0.71 1.71
CA VAL A 13 1.55 0.10 2.68
C VAL A 13 2.79 -0.39 1.93
N ILE A 14 3.94 0.16 2.31
CA ILE A 14 5.24 -0.24 1.78
C ILE A 14 5.98 -0.98 2.89
N LYS A 15 6.38 -2.22 2.63
CA LYS A 15 7.19 -3.01 3.55
C LYS A 15 8.64 -2.96 3.09
N VAL A 16 9.52 -2.47 3.95
CA VAL A 16 10.97 -2.37 3.69
C VAL A 16 11.73 -3.24 4.67
N LYS A 17 12.78 -3.91 4.21
CA LYS A 17 13.71 -4.63 5.08
C LYS A 17 14.61 -3.60 5.77
N THR A 18 14.67 -3.66 7.09
CA THR A 18 15.47 -2.75 7.92
C THR A 18 16.81 -3.32 8.35
N GLY A 19 17.00 -4.64 8.23
CA GLY A 19 18.23 -5.33 8.61
C GLY A 19 17.94 -6.73 9.12
N THR A 20 18.89 -7.32 9.83
CA THR A 20 18.74 -8.63 10.49
C THR A 20 18.81 -8.48 12.00
N ASP A 21 18.03 -9.25 12.74
CA ASP A 21 18.12 -9.31 14.20
C ASP A 21 19.36 -10.11 14.67
N ALA A 22 19.56 -10.18 15.99
CA ALA A 22 20.67 -10.93 16.59
C ALA A 22 20.63 -12.45 16.32
N LEU A 23 19.51 -12.98 15.82
CA LEU A 23 19.29 -14.38 15.47
C LEU A 23 19.41 -14.62 13.96
N GLY A 24 19.69 -13.59 13.16
CA GLY A 24 19.82 -13.66 11.72
C GLY A 24 18.50 -13.59 10.95
N ASN A 25 17.38 -13.27 11.61
CA ASN A 25 16.10 -13.10 10.92
C ASN A 25 15.98 -11.71 10.33
N ASP A 26 15.38 -11.62 9.14
CA ASP A 26 15.11 -10.35 8.50
C ASP A 26 14.05 -9.56 9.28
N THR A 27 14.40 -8.32 9.61
CA THR A 27 13.51 -7.35 10.24
C THR A 27 12.92 -6.45 9.16
N PHE A 28 11.64 -6.13 9.32
CA PHE A 28 10.91 -5.30 8.36
C PHE A 28 10.22 -4.14 9.08
N ARG A 29 10.10 -3.03 8.37
CA ARG A 29 9.29 -1.89 8.76
C ARG A 29 8.20 -1.67 7.71
N SER A 30 6.97 -1.52 8.18
CA SER A 30 5.85 -1.12 7.34
C SER A 30 5.64 0.37 7.44
N ILE A 31 5.53 1.03 6.29
CA ILE A 31 5.26 2.46 6.15
C ILE A 31 3.90 2.59 5.50
N SER A 32 2.95 3.19 6.22
CA SER A 32 1.58 3.37 5.74
C SER A 32 1.34 4.82 5.36
N ILE A 33 0.90 5.03 4.12
CA ILE A 33 0.47 6.31 3.57
C ILE A 33 -1.04 6.25 3.41
N LYS A 34 -1.75 7.05 4.20
CA LYS A 34 -3.21 7.08 4.24
C LYS A 34 -3.76 8.15 3.32
N LYS A 35 -5.07 8.11 3.07
CA LYS A 35 -5.81 9.10 2.26
C LYS A 35 -5.37 9.10 0.79
N VAL A 36 -5.06 7.93 0.25
CA VAL A 36 -4.95 7.74 -1.20
C VAL A 36 -6.37 7.78 -1.76
N LYS A 37 -6.57 8.54 -2.84
CA LYS A 37 -7.89 8.65 -3.48
C LYS A 37 -8.30 7.28 -4.01
N SER A 38 -9.51 6.82 -3.67
CA SER A 38 -10.04 5.53 -4.14
C SER A 38 -10.09 5.42 -5.66
N GLN A 39 -10.34 6.55 -6.33
CA GLN A 39 -10.39 6.64 -7.79
C GLN A 39 -9.02 6.76 -8.47
N ALA A 40 -7.92 6.81 -7.72
CA ALA A 40 -6.58 6.82 -8.33
C ALA A 40 -6.33 5.49 -9.06
N ALA A 41 -5.72 5.55 -10.25
CA ALA A 41 -5.37 4.37 -11.00
C ALA A 41 -4.28 3.58 -10.27
N ASP A 42 -4.39 2.25 -10.27
CA ASP A 42 -3.43 1.39 -9.57
C ASP A 42 -2.00 1.57 -10.05
N GLN A 43 -1.81 1.79 -11.36
CA GLN A 43 -0.51 2.07 -11.95
C GLN A 43 0.11 3.34 -11.37
N ASP A 44 -0.64 4.45 -11.33
CA ASP A 44 -0.15 5.73 -10.79
C ASP A 44 0.22 5.60 -9.31
N VAL A 45 -0.61 4.88 -8.54
CA VAL A 45 -0.35 4.63 -7.11
C VAL A 45 0.92 3.79 -6.94
N PHE A 46 1.11 2.78 -7.79
CA PHE A 46 2.28 1.90 -7.75
C PHE A 46 3.56 2.63 -8.15
N ASP A 47 3.55 3.43 -9.20
CA ASP A 47 4.72 4.19 -9.67
C ASP A 47 5.18 5.19 -8.59
N VAL A 48 4.25 5.89 -7.96
CA VAL A 48 4.54 6.77 -6.82
C VAL A 48 5.08 5.97 -5.64
N ALA A 49 4.50 4.81 -5.35
CA ALA A 49 4.98 3.92 -4.29
C ALA A 49 6.42 3.46 -4.54
N GLN A 50 6.77 3.11 -5.78
CA GLN A 50 8.12 2.74 -6.18
C GLN A 50 9.11 3.90 -6.05
N ALA A 51 8.73 5.11 -6.47
CA ALA A 51 9.58 6.29 -6.33
C ALA A 51 9.86 6.59 -4.85
N ILE A 52 8.83 6.53 -4.00
CA ILE A 52 8.96 6.70 -2.55
C ILE A 52 9.85 5.61 -1.95
N ALA A 53 9.58 4.36 -2.31
CA ALA A 53 10.36 3.19 -1.91
C ALA A 53 11.86 3.35 -2.24
N GLY A 54 12.20 3.78 -3.45
CA GLY A 54 13.58 4.01 -3.89
C GLY A 54 14.33 5.06 -3.07
N VAL A 55 13.63 6.05 -2.51
CA VAL A 55 14.21 7.04 -1.57
C VAL A 55 14.37 6.45 -0.17
N LEU A 56 13.41 5.65 0.28
CA LEU A 56 13.35 5.13 1.64
C LEU A 56 14.33 3.99 1.92
N SER A 57 14.49 3.05 0.98
CA SER A 57 15.37 1.90 1.14
C SER A 57 15.64 1.19 -0.19
N PRO A 58 16.85 0.68 -0.44
CA PRO A 58 17.13 -0.17 -1.59
C PRO A 58 16.48 -1.56 -1.49
N ALA A 59 15.98 -1.97 -0.31
CA ALA A 59 15.43 -3.30 -0.07
C ALA A 59 13.92 -3.25 0.25
N VAL A 60 13.14 -2.92 -0.77
CA VAL A 60 11.66 -2.94 -0.67
C VAL A 60 11.18 -4.36 -0.89
N GLU A 61 10.47 -4.88 0.10
CA GLU A 61 9.95 -6.24 0.11
C GLU A 61 8.62 -6.31 -0.65
N SER A 62 7.70 -5.39 -0.35
CA SER A 62 6.39 -5.37 -0.97
C SER A 62 5.71 -4.00 -0.92
N ILE A 63 4.84 -3.78 -1.91
CA ILE A 63 3.96 -2.62 -2.02
C ILE A 63 2.54 -3.16 -2.06
N MET A 64 1.67 -2.66 -1.19
CA MET A 64 0.28 -3.08 -1.06
C MET A 64 -0.64 -1.87 -1.03
N ARG A 65 -1.70 -1.89 -1.82
CA ARG A 65 -2.84 -0.99 -1.69
C ARG A 65 -3.95 -1.68 -0.90
N GLN A 66 -4.55 -0.96 0.04
CA GLN A 66 -5.69 -1.40 0.83
C GLN A 66 -6.86 -0.47 0.53
N ASP A 67 -7.89 -1.00 -0.11
CA ASP A 67 -9.09 -0.26 -0.46
C ASP A 67 -10.21 -0.54 0.53
N THR A 68 -10.94 0.51 0.89
CA THR A 68 -12.17 0.43 1.67
C THR A 68 -13.32 0.88 0.80
N GLU A 69 -14.25 -0.04 0.55
CA GLU A 69 -15.41 0.19 -0.29
C GLU A 69 -16.70 -0.11 0.48
N GLU A 70 -17.74 0.65 0.18
CA GLU A 70 -19.09 0.42 0.69
C GLU A 70 -19.92 -0.28 -0.39
N LEU A 71 -20.62 -1.36 -0.03
CA LEU A 71 -21.51 -2.07 -0.93
C LEU A 71 -22.92 -1.51 -0.81
N ILE A 72 -23.45 -0.97 -1.91
CA ILE A 72 -24.79 -0.37 -1.97
C ILE A 72 -25.69 -1.15 -2.92
N ASN A 73 -26.97 -1.28 -2.56
CA ASN A 73 -27.99 -1.79 -3.47
C ASN A 73 -28.40 -0.66 -4.44
N ALA A 74 -28.35 -0.96 -5.73
CA ALA A 74 -28.84 -0.12 -6.83
C ALA A 74 -30.21 -0.58 -7.32
#